data_AF-A0A962I0F7-F1
#
_entry.id   AF-A0A962I0F7-F1
#
_cell.length_a   1.000
_cell.length_b   1.000
_cell.length_c   1.000
_cell.angle_alpha   90.00
_cell.angle_beta   90.00
_cell.angle_gamma   90.00
#
_symmetry.space_group_name_H-M   'P 1'
#
loop_
_entity.id
_entity.type
_entity.pdbx_description
1 polymer ?
#
loop_
_entity_poly.entity_id
_entity_poly.type
_entity_poly.pdbx_seq_one_letter_code
_entity_poly.pdbx_strand_id
1 'polypeptide(L)'
;NPYSLCSEDKHPKTRQRNIHGAQFDQGFDAWVAPFVMAPINTRIVQRTHALLGRPWGGESFRYDEASLMGKGLKGRLSASAFSAGLTAFMLGAALPPTRWALQRFVLPAPGEGPSPEAQARGFYDLRFLGQTASGQTIRCKVTGDRDPGYGSTAKILGEAAAMLALETPKGEPVGGFWTPATALGLPLIARLRERSGLSFEVLD
;
A
#
# COMPACT_ATOMS: atom_id res chain seq x y z
N ASN A 1 -10.25 3.56 -12.62
CA ASN A 1 -9.14 3.16 -13.52
C ASN A 1 -7.88 2.95 -12.69
N PRO A 2 -7.31 1.72 -12.58
CA PRO A 2 -6.07 1.45 -11.84
C PRO A 2 -4.82 2.06 -12.50
N TYR A 3 -4.90 2.44 -13.78
CA TYR A 3 -3.83 3.05 -14.54
C TYR A 3 -3.95 4.57 -14.63
N SER A 4 -4.77 5.22 -13.79
CA SER A 4 -5.07 6.66 -13.91
C SER A 4 -3.84 7.59 -13.76
N LEU A 5 -2.72 7.08 -13.25
CA LEU A 5 -1.45 7.82 -13.16
C LEU A 5 -0.48 7.47 -14.31
N CYS A 6 -0.79 6.48 -15.13
CA CYS A 6 -0.04 6.15 -16.34
C CYS A 6 -0.46 7.08 -17.48
N SER A 7 0.45 7.39 -18.41
CA SER A 7 0.09 8.10 -19.63
C SER A 7 -0.90 7.27 -20.46
N GLU A 8 -1.88 7.91 -21.10
CA GLU A 8 -3.03 7.22 -21.73
C GLU A 8 -2.61 6.20 -22.80
N ASP A 9 -1.58 6.52 -23.58
CA ASP A 9 -0.94 5.66 -24.58
C ASP A 9 -0.35 4.36 -23.98
N LYS A 10 -0.12 4.34 -22.66
CA LYS A 10 0.47 3.22 -21.94
C LYS A 10 -0.56 2.46 -21.10
N HIS A 11 -1.87 2.65 -21.22
CA HIS A 11 -2.84 1.92 -20.38
C HIS A 11 -2.96 0.45 -20.83
N PRO A 12 -2.55 -0.52 -20.01
CA PRO A 12 -2.77 -1.93 -20.32
C PRO A 12 -4.26 -2.26 -20.28
N LYS A 13 -4.67 -3.25 -21.07
CA LYS A 13 -6.04 -3.80 -21.04
C LYS A 13 -6.26 -4.80 -19.92
N THR A 14 -5.19 -5.24 -19.25
CA THR A 14 -5.26 -6.24 -18.18
C THR A 14 -6.12 -5.74 -17.03
N ARG A 15 -7.16 -6.51 -16.69
CA ARG A 15 -8.01 -6.23 -15.54
C ARG A 15 -7.24 -6.54 -14.25
N GLN A 16 -7.11 -5.53 -13.41
CA GLN A 16 -6.55 -5.67 -12.07
C GLN A 16 -7.57 -6.34 -11.14
N ARG A 17 -7.08 -7.12 -10.17
CA ARG A 17 -7.90 -7.70 -9.11
C ARG A 17 -8.10 -6.65 -8.02
N ASN A 18 -9.30 -6.59 -7.44
CA ASN A 18 -9.59 -5.76 -6.28
C ASN A 18 -10.36 -6.61 -5.28
N ILE A 19 -9.90 -6.63 -4.03
CA ILE A 19 -10.57 -7.33 -2.94
C ILE A 19 -11.64 -6.41 -2.36
N HIS A 20 -12.90 -6.66 -2.73
CA HIS A 20 -14.06 -5.87 -2.28
C HIS A 20 -14.81 -6.47 -1.09
N GLY A 21 -14.43 -7.68 -0.66
CA GLY A 21 -15.03 -8.36 0.48
C GLY A 21 -14.21 -9.57 0.91
N ALA A 22 -14.72 -10.33 1.87
CA ALA A 22 -14.06 -11.49 2.44
C ALA A 22 -13.83 -12.57 1.37
N GLN A 23 -12.58 -12.97 1.19
CA GLN A 23 -12.16 -14.00 0.24
C GLN A 23 -11.07 -14.87 0.87
N PHE A 24 -10.98 -16.13 0.46
CA PHE A 24 -9.87 -16.98 0.84
C PHE A 24 -8.71 -16.76 -0.15
N ASP A 25 -7.52 -16.46 0.38
CA ASP A 25 -6.30 -16.33 -0.40
C ASP A 25 -5.47 -17.61 -0.27
N GLN A 26 -5.29 -18.31 -1.40
CA GLN A 26 -4.53 -19.56 -1.45
C GLN A 26 -3.03 -19.34 -1.25
N GLY A 27 -2.50 -18.19 -1.67
CA GLY A 27 -1.09 -17.88 -1.54
C GLY A 27 -0.66 -17.72 -0.08
N PHE A 28 -1.52 -17.12 0.75
CA PHE A 28 -1.29 -16.97 2.19
C PHE A 28 -1.97 -18.03 3.06
N ASP A 29 -2.76 -18.94 2.47
CA ASP A 29 -3.57 -19.93 3.19
C ASP A 29 -4.39 -19.25 4.31
N ALA A 30 -5.04 -18.14 3.97
CA ALA A 30 -5.71 -17.28 4.93
C ALA A 30 -6.92 -16.56 4.32
N TRP A 31 -7.87 -16.19 5.15
CA TRP A 31 -8.92 -15.26 4.76
C TRP A 31 -8.38 -13.84 4.72
N VAL A 32 -8.78 -13.12 3.69
CA VAL A 32 -8.43 -11.71 3.48
C VAL A 32 -9.69 -10.86 3.39
N ALA A 33 -9.54 -9.58 3.70
CA ALA A 33 -10.59 -8.57 3.55
C ALA A 33 -10.02 -7.34 2.80
N PRO A 34 -10.88 -6.40 2.37
CA PRO A 34 -10.44 -5.19 1.68
C PRO A 34 -9.40 -4.42 2.49
N PHE A 35 -8.37 -3.93 1.80
CA PHE A 35 -7.43 -2.97 2.36
C PHE A 35 -7.76 -1.57 1.86
N VAL A 36 -7.97 -0.63 2.80
CA VAL A 36 -8.51 0.71 2.50
C VAL A 36 -7.59 1.51 1.56
N MET A 37 -6.28 1.31 1.64
CA MET A 37 -5.30 2.02 0.79
C MET A 37 -5.07 1.35 -0.57
N ALA A 38 -5.57 0.14 -0.80
CA ALA A 38 -5.35 -0.60 -2.05
C ALA A 38 -5.71 0.22 -3.31
N PRO A 39 -6.84 0.95 -3.36
CA PRO A 39 -7.16 1.78 -4.53
C PRO A 39 -6.10 2.86 -4.78
N ILE A 40 -5.47 3.41 -3.76
CA ILE A 40 -4.43 4.43 -3.92
C ILE A 40 -3.11 3.75 -4.35
N ASN A 41 -2.68 2.74 -3.61
CA ASN A 41 -1.38 2.10 -3.79
C ASN A 41 -1.23 1.42 -5.16
N THR A 42 -2.27 0.74 -5.65
CA THR A 42 -2.24 0.10 -6.97
C THR A 42 -1.87 1.09 -8.09
N ARG A 43 -2.35 2.34 -8.02
CA ARG A 43 -2.04 3.36 -9.03
C ARG A 43 -0.57 3.77 -9.00
N ILE A 44 0.03 3.84 -7.81
CA ILE A 44 1.45 4.17 -7.62
C ILE A 44 2.34 3.00 -8.09
N VAL A 45 1.94 1.76 -7.82
CA VAL A 45 2.65 0.57 -8.30
C VAL A 45 2.58 0.47 -9.82
N GLN A 46 1.40 0.66 -10.41
CA GLN A 46 1.23 0.65 -11.86
C GLN A 46 1.98 1.81 -12.55
N ARG A 47 2.02 3.00 -11.93
CA ARG A 47 2.85 4.13 -12.38
C ARG A 47 4.33 3.73 -12.40
N THR A 48 4.83 3.15 -11.30
CA THR A 48 6.22 2.68 -11.20
C THR A 48 6.55 1.67 -12.30
N HIS A 49 5.68 0.66 -12.47
CA HIS A 49 5.85 -0.36 -13.50
C HIS A 49 5.88 0.24 -14.91
N ALA A 50 5.00 1.20 -15.21
CA ALA A 50 4.98 1.88 -16.50
C ALA A 50 6.24 2.75 -16.73
N LEU A 51 6.72 3.46 -15.71
CA LEU A 51 7.94 4.28 -15.78
C LEU A 51 9.19 3.44 -16.00
N LEU A 52 9.23 2.22 -15.46
CA LEU A 52 10.33 1.26 -15.66
C LEU A 52 10.27 0.48 -16.98
N GLY A 53 9.29 0.77 -17.86
CA GLY A 53 9.15 0.06 -19.13
C GLY A 53 8.51 -1.34 -19.01
N ARG A 54 7.73 -1.57 -17.95
CA ARG A 54 6.97 -2.81 -17.70
C ARG A 54 7.83 -4.10 -17.61
N PRO A 55 8.90 -4.12 -16.79
CA PRO A 55 9.87 -5.22 -16.81
C PRO A 55 9.30 -6.55 -16.32
N TRP A 56 8.26 -6.53 -15.47
CA TRP A 56 7.64 -7.74 -14.94
C TRP A 56 6.34 -8.04 -15.68
N GLY A 57 6.34 -9.07 -16.53
CA GLY A 57 5.13 -9.55 -17.21
C GLY A 57 4.53 -8.58 -18.24
N GLY A 58 5.23 -7.51 -18.65
CA GLY A 58 4.74 -6.58 -19.66
C GLY A 58 3.35 -6.05 -19.34
N GLU A 59 2.40 -6.18 -20.26
CA GLU A 59 1.02 -5.73 -20.03
C GLU A 59 0.21 -6.64 -19.10
N SER A 60 0.65 -7.88 -18.85
CA SER A 60 -0.11 -8.85 -18.06
C SER A 60 0.13 -8.74 -16.54
N PHE A 61 0.97 -7.80 -16.10
CA PHE A 61 1.26 -7.58 -14.67
C PHE A 61 -0.02 -7.28 -13.88
N ARG A 62 -0.16 -7.95 -12.73
CA ARG A 62 -1.26 -7.77 -11.80
C ARG A 62 -0.75 -7.44 -10.42
N TYR A 63 -1.46 -6.58 -9.73
CA TYR A 63 -1.17 -6.16 -8.38
C TYR A 63 -2.45 -5.88 -7.61
N ASP A 64 -2.57 -6.48 -6.44
CA ASP A 64 -3.64 -6.22 -5.48
C ASP A 64 -3.12 -6.26 -4.04
N GLU A 65 -3.84 -5.60 -3.15
CA GLU A 65 -3.54 -5.55 -1.73
C GLU A 65 -4.78 -5.95 -0.93
N ALA A 66 -4.56 -6.64 0.19
CA ALA A 66 -5.61 -7.08 1.07
C ALA A 66 -5.10 -7.18 2.51
N SER A 67 -6.03 -7.08 3.46
CA SER A 67 -5.74 -7.27 4.89
C SER A 67 -5.87 -8.75 5.24
N LEU A 68 -4.82 -9.35 5.80
CA LEU A 68 -4.86 -10.73 6.32
C LEU A 68 -5.71 -10.80 7.59
N MET A 69 -6.70 -11.69 7.60
CA MET A 69 -7.66 -11.88 8.70
C MET A 69 -7.48 -13.23 9.41
N GLY A 70 -6.55 -14.04 8.95
CA GLY A 70 -6.17 -15.32 9.57
C GLY A 70 -6.81 -16.55 8.92
N LYS A 71 -6.50 -17.72 9.46
CA LYS A 71 -6.85 -19.02 8.87
C LYS A 71 -8.22 -19.55 9.36
N GLY A 72 -8.77 -20.49 8.60
CA GLY A 72 -9.93 -21.29 8.99
C GLY A 72 -11.22 -20.47 9.21
N LEU A 73 -12.15 -21.05 9.97
CA LEU A 73 -13.47 -20.45 10.22
C LEU A 73 -13.39 -19.11 10.96
N LYS A 74 -12.46 -18.99 11.92
CA LYS A 74 -12.23 -17.73 12.66
C LYS A 74 -11.80 -16.61 11.72
N GLY A 75 -10.86 -16.88 10.82
CA GLY A 75 -10.43 -15.92 9.81
C GLY A 75 -11.55 -15.52 8.85
N ARG A 76 -12.38 -16.49 8.43
CA ARG A 76 -13.57 -16.22 7.59
C ARG A 76 -14.53 -15.25 8.27
N LEU A 77 -14.86 -15.50 9.53
CA LEU A 77 -15.76 -14.66 10.31
C LEU A 77 -15.18 -13.26 10.50
N SER A 78 -13.89 -13.15 10.85
CA SER A 78 -13.20 -11.87 10.99
C SER A 78 -13.20 -11.07 9.69
N ALA A 79 -12.85 -11.70 8.55
CA ALA A 79 -12.86 -11.05 7.24
C ALA A 79 -14.26 -10.60 6.83
N SER A 80 -15.28 -11.42 7.08
CA SER A 80 -16.67 -11.12 6.75
C SER A 80 -17.19 -9.95 7.59
N ALA A 81 -16.94 -9.98 8.90
CA ALA A 81 -17.33 -8.91 9.82
C ALA A 81 -16.64 -7.58 9.46
N PHE A 82 -15.33 -7.60 9.19
CA PHE A 82 -14.59 -6.42 8.77
C PHE A 82 -15.13 -5.85 7.45
N SER A 83 -15.34 -6.72 6.45
CA SER A 83 -15.86 -6.30 5.14
C SER A 83 -17.27 -5.70 5.25
N ALA A 84 -18.14 -6.31 6.06
CA ALA A 84 -19.48 -5.80 6.33
C ALA A 84 -19.42 -4.44 7.04
N GLY A 85 -18.57 -4.30 8.06
CA GLY A 85 -18.36 -3.05 8.79
C GLY A 85 -17.85 -1.93 7.88
N LEU A 86 -16.87 -2.22 7.03
CA LEU A 86 -16.35 -1.25 6.06
C LEU A 86 -17.42 -0.84 5.04
N THR A 87 -18.21 -1.79 4.55
CA THR A 87 -19.31 -1.52 3.61
C THR A 87 -20.38 -0.63 4.27
N ALA A 88 -20.80 -0.97 5.49
CA ALA A 88 -21.76 -0.18 6.26
C ALA A 88 -21.23 1.23 6.52
N PHE A 89 -19.94 1.36 6.87
CA PHE A 89 -19.29 2.66 7.06
C PHE A 89 -19.32 3.49 5.77
N MET A 90 -18.95 2.90 4.62
CA MET A 90 -18.95 3.61 3.33
C MET A 90 -20.36 4.04 2.90
N LEU A 91 -21.37 3.20 3.11
CA LEU A 91 -22.77 3.55 2.85
C LEU A 91 -23.25 4.68 3.78
N GLY A 92 -22.89 4.61 5.07
CA GLY A 92 -23.18 5.66 6.05
C GLY A 92 -22.49 6.98 5.69
N ALA A 93 -21.26 6.95 5.19
CA ALA A 93 -20.55 8.15 4.74
C ALA A 93 -21.09 8.69 3.40
N ALA A 94 -21.75 7.88 2.58
CA ALA A 94 -22.30 8.31 1.30
C ALA A 94 -23.57 9.16 1.44
N LEU A 95 -24.41 8.89 2.45
CA LEU A 95 -25.68 9.59 2.65
C LEU A 95 -25.51 10.86 3.52
N PRO A 96 -26.08 12.02 3.15
CA PRO A 96 -25.85 13.30 3.85
C PRO A 96 -26.12 13.30 5.37
N PRO A 97 -27.27 12.81 5.90
CA PRO A 97 -27.55 12.89 7.33
C PRO A 97 -26.61 12.00 8.16
N THR A 98 -26.29 10.80 7.67
CA THR A 98 -25.38 9.87 8.35
C THR A 98 -23.93 10.31 8.21
N ARG A 99 -23.53 10.91 7.07
CA ARG A 99 -22.21 11.52 6.90
C ARG A 99 -21.96 12.61 7.93
N TRP A 100 -22.93 13.51 8.13
CA TRP A 100 -22.82 14.57 9.14
C TRP A 100 -22.68 13.99 10.55
N ALA A 101 -23.48 12.99 10.90
CA ALA A 101 -23.38 12.32 12.20
C ALA A 101 -22.03 11.63 12.39
N LEU A 102 -21.52 10.92 11.37
CA LEU A 102 -20.20 10.30 11.41
C LEU A 102 -19.09 11.34 11.61
N GLN A 103 -19.13 12.44 10.86
CA GLN A 103 -18.15 13.53 10.99
C GLN A 103 -18.20 14.24 12.35
N ARG A 104 -19.40 14.36 12.93
CA ARG A 104 -19.62 15.12 14.18
C ARG A 104 -19.28 14.31 15.43
N PHE A 105 -19.49 12.99 15.40
CA PHE A 105 -19.51 12.14 16.59
C PHE A 105 -18.58 10.93 16.55
N VAL A 106 -18.13 10.49 15.38
CA VAL A 106 -17.40 9.21 15.23
C VAL A 106 -15.99 9.38 14.68
N LEU A 107 -15.84 10.23 13.66
CA LEU A 107 -14.56 10.46 13.01
C LEU A 107 -13.72 11.49 13.79
N PRO A 108 -12.39 11.28 13.90
CA PRO A 108 -11.48 12.30 14.42
C PRO A 108 -11.63 13.60 13.63
N ALA A 109 -11.47 14.74 14.29
CA ALA A 109 -11.44 16.00 13.57
C ALA A 109 -10.22 16.04 12.63
N PRO A 110 -10.31 16.72 11.47
CA PRO A 110 -9.14 16.92 10.61
C PRO A 110 -7.97 17.52 11.41
N GLY A 111 -6.83 16.84 11.41
CA GLY A 111 -5.64 17.22 12.19
C GLY A 111 -5.47 16.49 13.52
N GLU A 112 -6.49 15.76 14.00
CA GLU A 112 -6.38 14.84 15.12
C GLU A 112 -5.78 13.51 14.64
N GLY A 113 -4.45 13.48 14.52
CA GLY A 113 -3.70 12.25 14.32
C GLY A 113 -3.68 11.36 15.57
N PRO A 114 -3.13 10.13 15.48
CA PRO A 114 -2.84 9.32 16.65
C PRO A 114 -1.95 10.08 17.64
N SER A 115 -2.13 9.84 18.95
CA SER A 115 -1.30 10.47 19.99
C SER A 115 0.19 10.14 19.78
N PRO A 116 1.13 10.96 20.27
CA PRO A 116 2.56 10.67 20.18
C PRO A 116 2.94 9.26 20.68
N GLU A 117 2.28 8.78 21.73
CA GLU A 117 2.50 7.43 22.28
C GLU A 117 1.93 6.33 21.37
N ALA A 118 0.76 6.58 20.75
CA ALA A 118 0.19 5.67 19.76
C ALA A 118 1.09 5.61 18.52
N GLN A 119 1.64 6.75 18.10
CA GLN A 119 2.62 6.80 17.02
C GLN A 119 3.88 6.01 17.38
N ALA A 120 4.45 6.24 18.56
CA ALA A 120 5.69 5.60 18.99
C ALA A 120 5.57 4.09 19.15
N ARG A 121 4.41 3.59 19.62
CA ARG A 121 4.16 2.15 19.84
C ARG A 121 3.58 1.43 18.63
N GLY A 122 3.18 2.16 17.59
CA GLY A 122 2.66 1.58 16.36
C GLY A 122 3.73 0.77 15.62
N PHE A 123 3.28 -0.05 14.68
CA PHE A 123 4.12 -0.78 13.74
C PHE A 123 3.27 -1.25 12.56
N TYR A 124 3.91 -1.79 11.54
CA TYR A 124 3.26 -2.51 10.45
C TYR A 124 4.09 -3.71 10.01
N ASP A 125 3.40 -4.76 9.54
CA ASP A 125 3.99 -5.96 8.94
C ASP A 125 3.25 -6.22 7.62
N LEU A 126 3.96 -6.02 6.51
CA LEU A 126 3.47 -6.23 5.16
C LEU A 126 4.08 -7.51 4.61
N ARG A 127 3.22 -8.35 4.03
CA ARG A 127 3.62 -9.59 3.37
C ARG A 127 3.33 -9.48 1.89
N PHE A 128 4.33 -9.79 1.08
CA PHE A 128 4.27 -9.76 -0.38
C PHE A 128 4.41 -11.18 -0.91
N LEU A 129 3.60 -11.51 -1.91
CA LEU A 129 3.72 -12.73 -2.70
C LEU A 129 3.82 -12.32 -4.18
N GLY A 130 4.98 -12.55 -4.78
CA GLY A 130 5.18 -12.43 -6.22
C GLY A 130 5.02 -13.79 -6.87
N GLN A 131 4.39 -13.81 -8.06
CA GLN A 131 4.29 -15.02 -8.88
C GLN A 131 4.60 -14.68 -10.34
N THR A 132 5.46 -15.48 -10.96
CA THR A 132 5.80 -15.39 -12.38
C THR A 132 4.81 -16.17 -13.25
N ALA A 133 4.81 -15.94 -14.55
CA ALA A 133 3.97 -16.68 -15.49
C ALA A 133 4.31 -18.19 -15.55
N SER A 134 5.55 -18.58 -15.22
CA SER A 134 5.98 -19.97 -15.10
C SER A 134 5.59 -20.62 -13.77
N GLY A 135 4.95 -19.87 -12.86
CA GLY A 135 4.49 -20.36 -11.57
C GLY A 135 5.52 -20.26 -10.44
N GLN A 136 6.74 -19.78 -10.71
CA GLN A 136 7.72 -19.51 -9.65
C GLN A 136 7.21 -18.40 -8.73
N THR A 137 7.40 -18.57 -7.43
CA THR A 137 6.96 -17.65 -6.40
C THR A 137 8.14 -17.04 -5.65
N ILE A 138 7.92 -15.85 -5.09
CA ILE A 138 8.81 -15.22 -4.11
C ILE A 138 7.95 -14.62 -3.00
N ARG A 139 8.35 -14.77 -1.75
CA ARG A 139 7.73 -14.03 -0.64
C ARG A 139 8.70 -13.05 -0.02
N CYS A 140 8.19 -11.85 0.24
CA CYS A 140 8.93 -10.83 0.95
C CYS A 140 8.13 -10.33 2.15
N LYS A 141 8.86 -9.80 3.12
CA LYS A 141 8.34 -9.15 4.31
C LYS A 141 8.92 -7.74 4.39
N VAL A 142 8.06 -6.77 4.72
CA VAL A 142 8.47 -5.43 5.10
C VAL A 142 7.85 -5.08 6.44
N THR A 143 8.67 -4.66 7.39
CA THR A 143 8.20 -4.14 8.68
C THR A 143 8.72 -2.74 8.90
N GLY A 144 8.00 -1.95 9.68
CA GLY A 144 8.50 -0.67 10.19
C GLY A 144 8.07 -0.44 11.63
N ASP A 145 8.92 0.26 12.36
CA ASP A 145 8.56 0.82 13.66
C ASP A 145 7.66 2.05 13.48
N ARG A 146 6.92 2.37 14.54
CA ARG A 146 5.92 3.44 14.58
C ARG A 146 4.72 3.20 13.68
N ASP A 147 3.67 3.97 13.92
CA ASP A 147 2.44 3.85 13.15
C ASP A 147 2.68 4.20 11.67
N PRO A 148 1.98 3.51 10.73
CA PRO A 148 2.14 3.76 9.30
C PRO A 148 1.47 5.08 8.84
N GLY A 149 0.62 5.71 9.67
CA GLY A 149 -0.12 6.91 9.29
C GLY A 149 0.67 8.20 9.45
N TYR A 150 1.46 8.30 10.52
CA TYR A 150 2.20 9.50 10.90
C TYR A 150 3.67 9.19 11.18
N GLY A 151 3.97 8.41 12.21
CA GLY A 151 5.33 8.25 12.74
C GLY A 151 6.31 7.68 11.71
N SER A 152 5.99 6.53 11.11
CA SER A 152 6.84 5.94 10.07
C SER A 152 6.81 6.77 8.78
N THR A 153 5.66 7.32 8.42
CA THR A 153 5.51 8.12 7.19
C THR A 153 6.36 9.38 7.22
N ALA A 154 6.41 10.08 8.35
CA ALA A 154 7.26 11.25 8.54
C ALA A 154 8.75 10.91 8.38
N LYS A 155 9.20 9.76 8.91
CA LYS A 155 10.57 9.27 8.74
C LYS A 155 10.89 8.99 7.27
N ILE A 156 10.01 8.27 6.56
CA ILE A 156 10.19 7.94 5.14
C ILE A 156 10.25 9.21 4.28
N LEU A 157 9.35 10.17 4.52
CA LEU A 157 9.32 11.44 3.80
C LEU A 157 10.58 12.28 4.07
N GLY A 158 11.03 12.34 5.33
CA GLY A 158 12.24 13.06 5.72
C GLY A 158 13.48 12.51 5.01
N GLU A 159 13.67 11.19 5.03
CA GLU A 159 14.81 10.56 4.35
C GLU A 159 14.72 10.72 2.83
N ALA A 160 13.54 10.58 2.22
CA ALA A 160 13.38 10.80 0.78
C ALA A 160 13.70 12.25 0.39
N ALA A 161 13.25 13.24 1.17
CA ALA A 161 13.55 14.65 0.94
C ALA A 161 15.06 14.94 1.07
N ALA A 162 15.70 14.36 2.09
CA ALA A 162 17.13 14.50 2.28
C ALA A 162 17.94 13.85 1.15
N MET A 163 17.52 12.69 0.61
CA MET A 163 18.15 12.09 -0.57
C MET A 163 18.06 13.01 -1.78
N LEU A 164 16.87 13.57 -2.03
CA LEU A 164 16.63 14.48 -3.15
C LEU A 164 17.47 15.76 -3.04
N ALA A 165 17.58 16.32 -1.83
CA ALA A 165 18.27 17.58 -1.61
C ALA A 165 19.80 17.45 -1.56
N LEU A 166 20.32 16.35 -1.02
CA LEU A 166 21.73 16.22 -0.65
C LEU A 166 22.51 15.21 -1.49
N GLU A 167 21.85 14.18 -2.03
CA GLU A 167 22.52 13.02 -2.63
C GLU A 167 22.18 12.83 -4.11
N THR A 168 21.06 13.38 -4.57
CA THR A 168 20.60 13.19 -5.95
C THR A 168 21.34 14.17 -6.88
N PRO A 169 21.98 13.68 -7.97
CA PRO A 169 22.68 14.53 -8.91
C PRO A 169 21.77 15.60 -9.53
N LYS A 170 22.31 16.81 -9.74
CA LYS A 170 21.56 17.87 -10.42
C LYS A 170 21.17 17.44 -11.83
N GLY A 171 19.89 17.61 -12.16
CA GLY A 171 19.34 17.20 -13.46
C GLY A 171 18.81 15.77 -13.50
N GLU A 172 18.96 15.02 -12.40
CA GLU A 172 18.41 13.67 -12.25
C GLU A 172 17.47 13.59 -11.04
N PRO A 173 16.33 12.86 -11.13
CA PRO A 173 15.68 12.53 -12.39
C PRO A 173 15.31 13.81 -13.16
N VAL A 174 15.14 13.72 -14.48
CA VAL A 174 14.65 14.86 -15.26
C VAL A 174 13.34 15.37 -14.67
N GLY A 175 13.06 16.67 -14.81
CA GLY A 175 11.87 17.28 -14.19
C GLY A 175 10.57 16.53 -14.51
N GLY A 176 9.67 16.43 -13.53
CA GLY A 176 8.39 15.75 -13.68
C GLY A 176 7.88 15.09 -12.40
N PHE A 177 6.87 14.22 -12.55
CA PHE A 177 6.24 13.49 -11.45
C PHE A 177 6.69 12.04 -11.42
N TRP A 178 7.53 11.71 -10.43
CA TRP A 178 8.13 10.40 -10.24
C TRP A 178 7.53 9.64 -9.07
N THR A 179 7.76 8.32 -9.03
CA THR A 179 7.50 7.52 -7.83
C THR A 179 8.80 7.36 -7.04
N PRO A 180 8.76 7.11 -5.71
CA PRO A 180 9.98 6.91 -4.93
C PRO A 180 10.85 5.79 -5.50
N ALA A 181 10.23 4.71 -5.99
CA ALA A 181 10.94 3.59 -6.61
C ALA A 181 11.66 3.95 -7.92
N THR A 182 11.19 4.95 -8.66
CA THR A 182 11.82 5.38 -9.93
C THR A 182 12.74 6.58 -9.78
N ALA A 183 12.52 7.44 -8.78
CA ALA A 183 13.41 8.57 -8.49
C ALA A 183 14.61 8.18 -7.62
N LEU A 184 14.39 7.34 -6.60
CA LEU A 184 15.40 7.04 -5.57
C LEU A 184 15.84 5.57 -5.53
N GLY A 185 15.04 4.67 -6.10
CA GLY A 185 15.41 3.27 -6.32
C GLY A 185 15.83 2.49 -5.06
N LEU A 186 16.73 1.53 -5.25
CA LEU A 186 17.28 0.71 -4.17
C LEU A 186 18.05 1.49 -3.09
N PRO A 187 18.75 2.60 -3.39
CA PRO A 187 19.36 3.45 -2.37
C PRO A 187 18.38 3.90 -1.27
N LEU A 188 17.12 4.17 -1.62
CA LEU A 188 16.10 4.51 -0.62
C LEU A 188 15.85 3.34 0.36
N ILE A 189 15.81 2.10 -0.13
CA ILE A 189 15.62 0.92 0.74
C ILE A 189 16.78 0.81 1.74
N ALA A 190 18.02 0.96 1.29
CA ALA A 190 19.19 0.92 2.16
C ALA A 190 19.12 2.01 3.24
N ARG A 191 18.76 3.23 2.83
CA ARG A 191 18.61 4.38 3.74
C ARG A 191 17.52 4.18 4.79
N LEU A 192 16.35 3.68 4.39
CA LEU A 192 15.24 3.44 5.31
C LEU A 192 15.54 2.33 6.32
N ARG A 193 16.35 1.33 5.93
CA ARG A 193 16.85 0.32 6.86
C ARG A 193 17.79 0.91 7.91
N GLU A 194 18.72 1.75 7.47
CA GLU A 194 19.72 2.36 8.36
C GLU A 194 19.10 3.39 9.30
N ARG A 195 18.19 4.23 8.81
CA ARG A 195 17.79 5.48 9.48
C ARG A 195 16.33 5.53 9.90
N SER A 196 15.49 4.67 9.33
CA SER A 196 14.04 4.77 9.50
C SER A 196 13.39 3.57 10.17
N GLY A 197 14.16 2.60 10.66
CA GLY A 197 13.60 1.46 11.41
C GLY A 197 12.76 0.51 10.55
N LEU A 198 12.95 0.52 9.23
CA LEU A 198 12.31 -0.42 8.32
C LEU A 198 13.18 -1.67 8.12
N SER A 199 12.56 -2.84 7.99
CA SER A 199 13.20 -4.08 7.55
C SER A 199 12.62 -4.53 6.22
N PHE A 200 13.46 -5.11 5.37
CA PHE A 200 13.09 -5.69 4.08
C PHE A 200 13.77 -7.05 3.96
N GLU A 201 12.97 -8.10 3.89
CA GLU A 201 13.44 -9.49 3.96
C GLU A 201 12.81 -10.32 2.84
N VAL A 202 13.61 -11.15 2.17
CA VAL A 202 13.13 -12.23 1.31
C VAL A 202 12.97 -13.48 2.19
N LEU A 203 11.81 -14.13 2.14
CA LEU A 203 11.46 -15.27 2.98
C LEU A 203 11.67 -16.60 2.25
N ASP A 204 11.20 -16.68 1.00
CA ASP A 204 11.31 -17.83 0.09
C ASP A 204 11.23 -17.40 -1.38
#